data_AF-A0A7I7YVF0-F1
#
_entry.id   AF-A0A7I7YVF0-F1
#
_cell.length_a   1.000
_cell.length_b   1.000
_cell.length_c   1.000
_cell.angle_alpha   90.00
_cell.angle_beta   90.00
_cell.angle_gamma   90.00
#
_symmetry.space_group_name_H-M   'P 1'
#
loop_
_entity.id
_entity.type
_entity.pdbx_description
1 polymer ?
#
loop_
_entity_poly.entity_id
_entity_poly.type
_entity_poly.pdbx_seq_one_letter_code
_entity_poly.pdbx_strand_id
1 'polypeptide(L)'
;MTVDDSGAPVVPTHHPAPVRPRSAWSRPLGALLMAAPVALIALFGLGLLAAYSLRDRTASSPAPQTLTVTATPKTPNPADAPDNRFLAALASYGIADNGTESVRQRFMEFGHHTCFTLLPPKPQPLAATVSTILTEENNDVVAGNPWSPKFTYDDAEHLAQAAIGAYCPDVPR
;
A
#
# COMPACT_ATOMS: atom_id res chain seq x y z
N MET A 1 30.78 -50.72 -2.81
CA MET A 1 29.97 -51.84 -3.31
C MET A 1 28.56 -51.58 -2.82
N THR A 2 27.69 -51.10 -3.73
CA THR A 2 26.55 -51.85 -4.33
C THR A 2 25.42 -52.06 -3.31
N VAL A 3 24.25 -51.42 -3.37
CA VAL A 3 23.22 -51.31 -4.45
C VAL A 3 22.46 -52.63 -4.69
N ASP A 4 21.15 -52.46 -4.97
CA ASP A 4 20.05 -53.40 -5.28
C ASP A 4 19.18 -53.81 -4.05
N ASP A 5 17.86 -53.56 -3.96
CA ASP A 5 16.69 -53.47 -4.88
C ASP A 5 15.89 -54.81 -5.00
N SER A 6 14.60 -54.74 -5.38
CA SER A 6 13.51 -55.76 -5.33
C SER A 6 12.65 -55.74 -4.05
N GLY A 7 11.33 -56.00 -4.04
CA GLY A 7 10.35 -56.31 -5.09
C GLY A 7 9.11 -57.03 -4.49
N ALA A 8 7.87 -56.65 -4.86
CA ALA A 8 6.61 -57.26 -4.33
C ALA A 8 6.23 -58.59 -5.05
N PRO A 9 5.28 -59.45 -4.56
CA PRO A 9 3.84 -59.34 -4.97
C PRO A 9 2.69 -60.06 -4.14
N VAL A 10 1.44 -59.53 -4.26
CA VAL A 10 0.09 -60.21 -4.42
C VAL A 10 -0.59 -61.07 -3.29
N VAL A 11 -1.94 -60.93 -3.08
CA VAL A 11 -2.78 -61.51 -1.96
C VAL A 11 -4.25 -61.91 -2.35
N PRO A 12 -4.91 -63.00 -1.82
CA PRO A 12 -6.27 -63.47 -2.27
C PRO A 12 -7.39 -63.90 -1.25
N THR A 13 -8.62 -63.37 -1.44
CA THR A 13 -10.05 -63.86 -1.27
C THR A 13 -10.56 -65.01 -0.32
N HIS A 14 -11.63 -64.77 0.50
CA HIS A 14 -13.10 -65.09 0.27
C HIS A 14 -14.09 -64.89 1.51
N HIS A 15 -15.42 -65.11 1.31
CA HIS A 15 -16.66 -64.72 2.09
C HIS A 15 -17.10 -65.64 3.28
N PRO A 16 -18.28 -65.52 4.03
CA PRO A 16 -19.54 -64.73 3.91
C PRO A 16 -20.21 -64.12 5.20
N ALA A 17 -21.49 -63.69 5.16
CA ALA A 17 -22.30 -63.05 6.25
C ALA A 17 -23.45 -63.95 6.82
N PRO A 18 -24.17 -63.59 7.94
CA PRO A 18 -25.64 -63.32 7.84
C PRO A 18 -26.38 -62.53 9.01
N VAL A 19 -27.69 -62.24 8.79
CA VAL A 19 -28.87 -61.94 9.72
C VAL A 19 -28.97 -60.63 10.57
N ARG A 20 -30.19 -60.04 10.62
CA ARG A 20 -30.70 -58.99 11.57
C ARG A 20 -31.88 -59.52 12.43
N PRO A 21 -32.21 -58.88 13.58
CA PRO A 21 -33.63 -58.50 13.79
C PRO A 21 -33.92 -57.14 14.50
N ARG A 22 -35.10 -56.58 14.17
CA ARG A 22 -36.08 -55.72 14.90
C ARG A 22 -35.67 -55.11 16.27
N SER A 23 -35.69 -53.79 16.54
CA SER A 23 -36.73 -52.71 16.45
C SER A 23 -37.45 -52.39 17.78
N ALA A 24 -37.32 -51.16 18.30
CA ALA A 24 -38.32 -50.50 19.16
C ALA A 24 -38.11 -48.97 19.22
N TRP A 25 -39.22 -48.23 19.32
CA TRP A 25 -39.37 -46.78 19.55
C TRP A 25 -38.33 -46.12 20.48
N SER A 26 -37.89 -44.88 20.23
CA SER A 26 -38.77 -43.70 20.39
C SER A 26 -38.17 -42.41 19.79
N ARG A 27 -39.02 -41.58 19.19
CA ARG A 27 -38.84 -40.11 19.07
C ARG A 27 -39.95 -39.49 19.92
N PRO A 28 -39.73 -38.34 20.59
CA PRO A 28 -40.20 -37.10 19.96
C PRO A 28 -39.48 -35.77 20.34
N LEU A 29 -39.88 -34.70 19.65
CA LEU A 29 -40.03 -33.31 20.14
C LEU A 29 -38.84 -32.35 20.35
N GLY A 30 -37.58 -32.70 20.11
CA GLY A 30 -36.45 -31.78 20.39
C GLY A 30 -36.10 -30.68 19.36
N ALA A 31 -36.28 -30.93 18.05
CA ALA A 31 -35.41 -30.27 17.03
C ALA A 31 -36.05 -29.19 16.13
N LEU A 32 -37.35 -28.93 16.21
CA LEU A 32 -38.08 -28.20 15.17
C LEU A 32 -38.23 -26.68 15.37
N LEU A 33 -37.74 -26.12 16.48
CA LEU A 33 -37.90 -24.69 16.81
C LEU A 33 -36.65 -23.81 16.58
N MET A 34 -35.49 -24.38 16.22
CA MET A 34 -34.23 -23.62 16.08
C MET A 34 -33.82 -23.30 14.62
N ALA A 35 -34.57 -23.76 13.62
CA ALA A 35 -34.21 -23.56 12.20
C ALA A 35 -34.75 -22.26 11.57
N ALA A 36 -35.79 -21.64 12.15
CA ALA A 36 -36.46 -20.47 11.59
C ALA A 36 -35.64 -19.15 11.60
N PRO A 37 -34.94 -18.76 12.69
CA PRO A 37 -34.32 -17.43 12.75
C PRO A 37 -33.06 -17.30 11.88
N VAL A 38 -32.30 -18.40 11.70
CA VAL A 38 -31.04 -18.39 10.94
C VAL A 38 -31.26 -18.13 9.45
N ALA A 39 -32.33 -18.70 8.88
CA ALA A 39 -32.67 -18.52 7.46
C ALA A 39 -33.02 -17.06 7.11
N LEU A 40 -33.69 -16.34 8.03
CA LEU A 40 -34.09 -14.94 7.81
C LEU A 40 -32.89 -13.98 7.81
N ILE A 41 -31.89 -14.22 8.67
CA ILE A 41 -30.67 -13.39 8.73
C ILE A 41 -29.86 -13.51 7.43
N ALA A 42 -29.72 -14.73 6.89
CA ALA A 42 -29.00 -14.97 5.64
C ALA A 42 -29.65 -14.24 4.44
N LEU A 43 -30.98 -14.22 4.36
CA LEU A 43 -31.72 -13.53 3.31
C LEU A 43 -31.60 -12.00 3.41
N PHE A 44 -31.61 -11.43 4.62
CA PHE A 44 -31.37 -10.00 4.83
C PHE A 44 -29.94 -9.58 4.46
N GLY A 45 -28.92 -10.37 4.80
CA GLY A 45 -27.52 -10.11 4.44
C GLY A 45 -27.29 -10.09 2.92
N LEU A 46 -27.88 -11.04 2.20
CA LEU A 46 -27.83 -11.09 0.73
C LEU A 46 -28.57 -9.90 0.08
N GLY A 47 -29.71 -9.49 0.64
CA GLY A 47 -30.46 -8.33 0.15
C GLY A 47 -29.68 -7.02 0.25
N LEU A 48 -28.95 -6.81 1.35
CA LEU A 48 -28.10 -5.63 1.56
C LEU A 48 -26.92 -5.58 0.57
N LEU A 49 -26.26 -6.72 0.32
CA LEU A 49 -25.17 -6.81 -0.66
C LEU A 49 -25.64 -6.52 -2.09
N ALA A 50 -26.83 -7.02 -2.47
CA ALA A 50 -27.44 -6.74 -3.76
C ALA A 50 -27.78 -5.24 -3.93
N ALA A 51 -28.35 -4.62 -2.89
CA ALA A 51 -28.67 -3.19 -2.91
C ALA A 51 -27.40 -2.31 -2.98
N TYR A 52 -26.33 -2.69 -2.29
CA TYR A 52 -25.05 -1.97 -2.35
C TYR A 52 -24.42 -2.06 -3.74
N SER A 53 -24.37 -3.27 -4.32
CA SER A 53 -23.83 -3.51 -5.67
C SER A 53 -24.61 -2.78 -6.77
N LEU A 54 -25.93 -2.58 -6.59
CA LEU A 54 -26.76 -1.81 -7.51
C LEU A 54 -26.54 -0.29 -7.35
N ARG A 55 -26.26 0.18 -6.12
CA ARG A 55 -25.90 1.58 -5.85
C ARG A 55 -24.56 1.94 -6.49
N ASP A 56 -23.57 1.05 -6.40
CA ASP A 56 -22.26 1.25 -7.05
C ASP A 56 -22.40 1.36 -8.58
N ARG A 57 -23.31 0.58 -9.20
CA ARG A 57 -23.59 0.69 -10.64
C ARG A 57 -24.40 1.92 -11.05
N THR A 58 -24.97 2.66 -10.11
CA THR A 58 -25.69 3.92 -10.38
C THR A 58 -24.90 5.17 -9.96
N ALA A 59 -23.66 5.01 -9.48
CA ALA A 59 -22.67 6.06 -9.46
C ALA A 59 -22.21 6.39 -10.89
N SER A 60 -23.02 7.17 -11.62
CA SER A 60 -22.64 7.72 -12.91
C SER A 60 -21.35 8.52 -12.75
N SER A 61 -20.25 8.01 -13.30
CA SER A 61 -19.00 8.76 -13.41
C SER A 61 -19.29 10.10 -14.10
N PRO A 62 -18.93 11.25 -13.51
CA PRO A 62 -19.06 12.52 -14.20
C PRO A 62 -18.25 12.42 -15.51
N ALA A 63 -18.87 12.82 -16.62
CA ALA A 63 -18.26 12.70 -17.94
C ALA A 63 -16.83 13.28 -17.93
N PRO A 64 -15.85 12.67 -18.63
CA PRO A 64 -14.47 13.12 -18.59
C PRO A 64 -14.38 14.62 -18.87
N GLN A 65 -14.00 15.38 -17.85
CA GLN A 65 -13.89 16.83 -17.95
C GLN A 65 -12.64 17.11 -18.77
N THR A 66 -12.81 17.30 -20.08
CA THR A 66 -11.72 17.65 -20.98
C THR A 66 -11.28 19.08 -20.70
N LEU A 67 -10.44 19.24 -19.69
CA LEU A 67 -9.75 20.49 -19.38
C LEU A 67 -8.83 20.82 -20.55
N THR A 68 -9.23 21.76 -21.40
CA THR A 68 -8.36 22.33 -22.42
C THR A 68 -7.33 23.21 -21.73
N VAL A 69 -6.25 22.57 -21.24
CA VAL A 69 -5.07 23.27 -20.76
C VAL A 69 -4.41 23.92 -21.97
N THR A 70 -4.67 25.21 -22.17
CA THR A 70 -3.90 26.04 -23.11
C THR A 70 -2.48 26.14 -22.58
N ALA A 71 -1.65 25.18 -22.94
CA ALA A 71 -0.22 25.20 -22.66
C ALA A 71 0.41 26.40 -23.39
N THR A 72 0.54 27.52 -22.69
CA THR A 72 1.33 28.66 -23.16
C THR A 72 2.74 28.14 -23.46
N PRO A 73 3.25 28.29 -24.70
CA PRO A 73 4.57 27.78 -25.07
C PRO A 73 5.66 28.71 -24.52
N LYS A 74 5.76 28.81 -23.20
CA LYS A 74 7.02 29.17 -22.56
C LYS A 74 7.91 27.94 -22.74
N THR A 75 8.91 28.03 -23.61
CA THR A 75 9.98 27.02 -23.67
C THR A 75 10.46 26.77 -22.24
N PRO A 76 10.33 25.55 -21.70
CA PRO A 76 10.76 25.28 -20.34
C PRO A 76 12.25 25.59 -20.25
N ASN A 77 12.61 26.63 -19.50
CA ASN A 77 14.01 26.82 -19.16
C ASN A 77 14.40 25.60 -18.30
N PRO A 78 15.51 24.90 -18.55
CA PRO A 78 15.98 23.85 -17.65
C PRO A 78 16.03 24.33 -16.18
N ALA A 79 16.33 25.61 -15.92
CA ALA A 79 16.28 26.19 -14.58
C ALA A 79 14.86 26.25 -13.94
N ASP A 80 13.79 26.22 -14.74
CA ASP A 80 12.40 26.18 -14.25
C ASP A 80 11.97 24.76 -13.81
N ALA A 81 12.77 23.72 -14.09
CA ALA A 81 12.46 22.33 -13.74
C ALA A 81 12.39 22.15 -12.20
N PRO A 82 11.41 21.38 -11.67
CA PRO A 82 11.23 21.19 -10.22
C PRO A 82 12.52 20.81 -9.47
N ASP A 83 13.29 19.86 -9.98
CA ASP A 83 14.54 19.39 -9.39
C ASP A 83 15.60 20.49 -9.26
N ASN A 84 15.71 21.36 -10.25
CA ASN A 84 16.66 22.47 -10.24
C ASN A 84 16.22 23.56 -9.25
N ARG A 85 14.90 23.79 -9.11
CA ARG A 85 14.37 24.69 -8.06
C ARG A 85 14.57 24.11 -6.66
N PHE A 86 14.41 22.80 -6.51
CA PHE A 86 14.64 22.08 -5.25
C PHE A 86 16.11 22.16 -4.81
N LEU A 87 17.06 21.81 -5.70
CA LEU A 87 18.50 21.92 -5.40
C LEU A 87 18.94 23.37 -5.13
N ALA A 88 18.41 24.34 -5.88
CA ALA A 88 18.69 25.76 -5.63
C ALA A 88 18.16 26.23 -4.26
N ALA A 89 16.99 25.72 -3.83
CA ALA A 89 16.46 25.99 -2.51
C ALA A 89 17.32 25.35 -1.40
N LEU A 90 17.69 24.07 -1.53
CA LEU A 90 18.60 23.39 -0.61
C LEU A 90 19.92 24.15 -0.45
N ALA A 91 20.54 24.56 -1.56
CA ALA A 91 21.76 25.34 -1.55
C ALA A 91 21.61 26.69 -0.82
N SER A 92 20.42 27.31 -0.86
CA SER A 92 20.14 28.55 -0.11
C SER A 92 20.05 28.35 1.40
N TYR A 93 19.75 27.13 1.86
CA TYR A 93 19.83 26.72 3.27
C TYR A 93 21.22 26.21 3.69
N GLY A 94 22.20 26.20 2.77
CA GLY A 94 23.53 25.64 3.01
C GLY A 94 23.63 24.12 2.82
N ILE A 95 22.54 23.47 2.39
CA ILE A 95 22.48 22.02 2.15
C ILE A 95 22.95 21.75 0.71
N ALA A 96 24.17 21.24 0.57
CA ALA A 96 24.80 20.98 -0.73
C ALA A 96 25.08 19.49 -0.95
N ASP A 97 24.94 19.03 -2.21
CA ASP A 97 25.31 17.67 -2.63
C ASP A 97 26.83 17.47 -2.78
N ASN A 98 27.62 18.54 -2.60
CA ASN A 98 29.06 18.62 -2.80
C ASN A 98 29.54 18.09 -4.17
N GLY A 99 28.68 18.15 -5.20
CA GLY A 99 28.95 17.60 -6.53
C GLY A 99 28.89 16.06 -6.60
N THR A 100 28.35 15.39 -5.58
CA THR A 100 28.22 13.93 -5.56
C THR A 100 26.83 13.48 -5.99
N GLU A 101 26.78 12.76 -7.11
CA GLU A 101 25.52 12.30 -7.72
C GLU A 101 24.69 11.42 -6.78
N SER A 102 25.33 10.62 -5.93
CA SER A 102 24.64 9.80 -4.91
C SER A 102 23.89 10.64 -3.88
N VAL A 103 24.50 11.70 -3.33
CA VAL A 103 23.83 12.63 -2.41
C VAL A 103 22.72 13.38 -3.15
N ARG A 104 22.98 13.84 -4.38
CA ARG A 104 21.97 14.52 -5.20
C ARG A 104 20.74 13.65 -5.42
N GLN A 105 20.92 12.37 -5.75
CA GLN A 105 19.81 11.42 -5.91
C GLN A 105 19.09 11.13 -4.58
N ARG A 106 19.81 11.04 -3.46
CA ARG A 106 19.20 10.85 -2.13
C ARG A 106 18.35 12.06 -1.72
N PHE A 107 18.79 13.28 -2.02
CA PHE A 107 17.98 14.49 -1.86
C PHE A 107 16.69 14.41 -2.70
N MET A 108 16.78 14.01 -3.98
CA MET A 108 15.61 13.86 -4.86
C MET A 108 14.62 12.84 -4.31
N GLU A 109 15.11 11.70 -3.80
CA GLU A 109 14.28 10.66 -3.18
C GLU A 109 13.47 11.21 -2.00
N PHE A 110 14.13 11.91 -1.06
CA PHE A 110 13.45 12.57 0.06
C PHE A 110 12.48 13.66 -0.42
N GLY A 111 12.86 14.45 -1.43
CA GLY A 111 12.03 15.55 -1.95
C GLY A 111 10.76 15.07 -2.65
N HIS A 112 10.86 14.10 -3.55
CA HIS A 112 9.71 13.49 -4.21
C HIS A 112 8.81 12.75 -3.21
N HIS A 113 9.39 12.01 -2.25
CA HIS A 113 8.61 11.34 -1.21
C HIS A 113 7.86 12.33 -0.32
N THR A 114 8.48 13.45 0.06
CA THR A 114 7.83 14.51 0.85
C THR A 114 6.53 14.95 0.19
N CYS A 115 6.56 15.34 -1.09
CA CYS A 115 5.36 15.78 -1.80
C CYS A 115 4.29 14.68 -1.86
N PHE A 116 4.66 13.42 -2.09
CA PHE A 116 3.72 12.30 -2.06
C PHE A 116 3.04 12.12 -0.69
N THR A 117 3.77 12.28 0.44
CA THR A 117 3.19 12.12 1.79
C THR A 117 2.17 13.19 2.18
N LEU A 118 2.14 14.33 1.49
CA LEU A 118 1.26 15.46 1.78
C LEU A 118 -0.04 15.46 0.96
N LEU A 119 -0.16 14.54 0.01
CA LEU A 119 -1.33 14.42 -0.86
C LEU A 119 -2.42 13.50 -0.27
N PRO A 120 -3.68 13.61 -0.75
CA PRO A 120 -4.76 12.68 -0.39
C PRO A 120 -4.38 11.21 -0.69
N PRO A 121 -4.93 10.22 0.04
CA PRO A 121 -6.13 10.30 0.89
C PRO A 121 -5.88 10.62 2.36
N LYS A 122 -4.62 10.60 2.82
CA LYS A 122 -4.25 10.87 4.22
C LYS A 122 -2.94 11.68 4.27
N PRO A 123 -3.02 13.02 4.10
CA PRO A 123 -1.87 13.90 4.26
C PRO A 123 -1.21 13.69 5.62
N GLN A 124 0.10 13.48 5.63
CA GLN A 124 0.88 13.50 6.86
C GLN A 124 1.15 14.96 7.29
N PRO A 125 1.25 15.25 8.60
CA PRO A 125 1.71 16.56 9.04
C PRO A 125 3.21 16.72 8.73
N LEU A 126 3.66 17.94 8.42
CA LEU A 126 5.06 18.25 8.09
C LEU A 126 6.05 17.65 9.10
N ALA A 127 5.77 17.76 10.41
CA ALA A 127 6.63 17.21 11.47
C ALA A 127 6.79 15.68 11.41
N ALA A 128 5.79 14.93 10.91
CA ALA A 128 5.93 13.49 10.67
C ALA A 128 6.85 13.22 9.47
N THR A 129 6.69 13.96 8.37
CA THR A 129 7.57 13.85 7.20
C THR A 129 9.03 14.17 7.54
N VAL A 130 9.28 15.23 8.34
CA VAL A 130 10.63 15.56 8.85
C VAL A 130 11.19 14.42 9.71
N SER A 131 10.38 13.84 10.61
CA SER A 131 10.78 12.69 11.41
C SER A 131 11.12 11.45 10.56
N THR A 132 10.37 11.21 9.46
CA THR A 132 10.68 10.15 8.49
C THR A 132 12.01 10.39 7.79
N ILE A 133 12.26 11.60 7.27
CA ILE A 133 13.54 11.97 6.62
C ILE A 133 14.71 11.69 7.56
N LEU A 134 14.62 12.16 8.82
CA LEU A 134 15.65 11.92 9.83
C LEU A 134 15.82 10.44 10.17
N THR A 135 14.74 9.66 10.21
CA THR A 135 14.80 8.22 10.52
C THR A 135 15.56 7.47 9.41
N GLU A 136 15.20 7.73 8.15
CA GLU A 136 15.87 7.10 7.00
C GLU A 136 17.32 7.55 6.81
N GLU A 137 17.61 8.84 7.05
CA GLU A 137 18.98 9.35 7.05
C GLU A 137 19.83 8.73 8.18
N ASN A 138 19.28 8.58 9.39
CA ASN A 138 19.99 7.89 10.47
C ASN A 138 20.18 6.39 10.17
N ASN A 139 19.26 5.74 9.45
CA ASN A 139 19.45 4.38 8.97
C ASN A 139 20.65 4.29 7.99
N ASP A 140 20.80 5.26 7.08
CA ASP A 140 21.96 5.36 6.19
C ASP A 140 23.28 5.55 6.96
N VAL A 141 23.29 6.44 7.97
CA VAL A 141 24.44 6.65 8.85
C VAL A 141 24.84 5.35 9.56
N VAL A 142 23.86 4.64 10.14
CA VAL A 142 24.09 3.38 10.88
C VAL A 142 24.52 2.25 9.95
N ALA A 143 24.02 2.22 8.71
CA ALA A 143 24.48 1.30 7.68
C ALA A 143 25.89 1.61 7.16
N GLY A 144 26.49 2.73 7.58
CA GLY A 144 27.84 3.15 7.17
C GLY A 144 27.89 3.74 5.75
N ASN A 145 26.77 4.28 5.25
CA ASN A 145 26.69 4.91 3.93
C ASN A 145 27.67 6.11 3.86
N PRO A 146 28.72 6.07 3.02
CA PRO A 146 29.71 7.16 2.95
C PRO A 146 29.16 8.42 2.26
N TRP A 147 27.99 8.33 1.63
CA TRP A 147 27.26 9.43 0.99
C TRP A 147 26.05 9.90 1.82
N SER A 148 25.98 9.52 3.10
CA SER A 148 25.00 10.10 4.03
C SER A 148 25.34 11.58 4.29
N PRO A 149 24.42 12.53 4.02
CA PRO A 149 24.59 13.96 4.34
C PRO A 149 24.61 14.27 5.86
N LYS A 150 24.13 13.36 6.71
CA LYS A 150 24.11 13.49 8.19
C LYS A 150 23.27 14.68 8.66
N PHE A 151 22.04 14.76 8.19
CA PHE A 151 21.12 15.86 8.49
C PHE A 151 20.92 16.11 9.98
N THR A 152 20.93 17.39 10.36
CA THR A 152 20.30 17.89 11.58
C THR A 152 18.78 17.94 11.40
N TYR A 153 18.04 18.21 12.49
CA TYR A 153 16.59 18.41 12.40
C TYR A 153 16.24 19.57 11.45
N ASP A 154 16.95 20.68 11.57
CA ASP A 154 16.76 21.88 10.75
C ASP A 154 17.03 21.58 9.26
N ASP A 155 18.02 20.75 8.94
CA ASP A 155 18.29 20.35 7.55
C ASP A 155 17.12 19.54 6.96
N ALA A 156 16.56 18.60 7.74
CA ALA A 156 15.42 17.80 7.33
C ALA A 156 14.13 18.63 7.19
N GLU A 157 13.94 19.64 8.04
CA GLU A 157 12.84 20.60 7.91
C GLU A 157 13.00 21.48 6.66
N HIS A 158 14.18 22.08 6.45
CA HIS A 158 14.49 22.86 5.25
C HIS A 158 14.35 22.03 3.97
N LEU A 159 14.75 20.75 3.98
CA LEU A 159 14.55 19.84 2.86
C LEU A 159 13.06 19.62 2.57
N ALA A 160 12.25 19.34 3.60
CA ALA A 160 10.82 19.17 3.44
C ALA A 160 10.13 20.45 2.92
N GLN A 161 10.51 21.63 3.44
CA GLN A 161 9.99 22.93 2.98
C GLN A 161 10.39 23.23 1.52
N ALA A 162 11.65 22.97 1.14
CA ALA A 162 12.14 23.10 -0.23
C ALA A 162 11.39 22.17 -1.19
N ALA A 163 11.17 20.92 -0.77
CA ALA A 163 10.44 19.91 -1.54
C ALA A 163 8.97 20.29 -1.76
N ILE A 164 8.29 20.83 -0.73
CA ILE A 164 6.93 21.38 -0.87
C ILE A 164 6.91 22.48 -1.93
N GLY A 165 7.80 23.46 -1.82
CA GLY A 165 7.87 24.59 -2.75
C GLY A 165 8.19 24.19 -4.20
N ALA A 166 9.00 23.14 -4.40
CA ALA A 166 9.44 22.70 -5.71
C ALA A 166 8.48 21.72 -6.40
N TYR A 167 7.95 20.74 -5.66
CA TYR A 167 7.19 19.60 -6.18
C TYR A 167 5.68 19.66 -5.90
N CYS A 168 5.28 20.30 -4.81
CA CYS A 168 3.90 20.39 -4.33
C CYS A 168 3.41 21.86 -4.26
N PRO A 169 3.60 22.69 -5.31
CA PRO A 169 3.37 24.14 -5.24
C PRO A 169 1.92 24.54 -4.95
N ASP A 170 0.96 23.67 -5.30
CA ASP A 170 -0.48 23.87 -5.10
C ASP A 170 -1.01 23.29 -3.77
N VAL A 171 -0.15 22.63 -2.97
CA VAL A 171 -0.53 22.08 -1.67
C VAL A 171 -0.50 23.22 -0.63
N PRO A 172 -1.56 23.40 0.19
CA PRO A 172 -1.54 24.35 1.30
C PRO A 172 -0.39 24.03 2.27
N ARG A 173 0.36 25.07 2.65
CA ARG A 173 1.48 24.99 3.61
C ARG A 173 0.98 25.07 5.05
#